data_AF-A0A960GTQ5-F1
#
_entry.id   AF-A0A960GTQ5-F1
#
_cell.length_a   1.000
_cell.length_b   1.000
_cell.length_c   1.000
_cell.angle_alpha   90.00
_cell.angle_beta   90.00
_cell.angle_gamma   90.00
#
_symmetry.space_group_name_H-M   'P 1'
#
loop_
_entity.id
_entity.type
_entity.pdbx_description
1 polymer ?
#
loop_
_entity_poly.entity_id
_entity_poly.type
_entity_poly.pdbx_seq_one_letter_code
_entity_poly.pdbx_strand_id
1 'polypeptide(L)' 'MANRDVGKRVAEHRVRLRDQGLRPLQIWVPDTRAPEFAEEAHRQSALAAASGNASADQAFVDAISQFNDEDFDT' A
#
# COMPACT_ATOMS: atom_id res chain seq x y z
N MET A 1 12.15 -22.45 12.81
CA MET A 1 12.42 -22.51 11.35
C MET A 1 11.23 -21.94 10.59
N ALA A 2 10.97 -20.63 10.69
CA ALA A 2 9.84 -19.96 10.02
C ALA A 2 10.22 -18.61 9.37
N ASN A 3 11.43 -18.10 9.65
CA ASN A 3 11.90 -16.80 9.13
C ASN A 3 12.61 -16.92 7.76
N ARG A 4 13.06 -18.13 7.38
CA ARG A 4 13.67 -18.36 6.05
C ARG A 4 12.67 -18.29 4.91
N ASP A 5 11.41 -18.64 5.17
CA ASP A 5 10.37 -18.69 4.13
C ASP A 5 9.83 -17.30 3.79
N VAL A 6 9.70 -16.42 4.80
CA VAL A 6 9.27 -15.03 4.59
C VAL A 6 10.28 -14.27 3.73
N GLY A 7 11.59 -14.38 4.04
CA GLY A 7 12.63 -13.71 3.25
C GLY A 7 12.67 -14.17 1.79
N LYS A 8 12.43 -15.46 1.55
CA LYS A 8 12.35 -16.04 0.21
C LYS A 8 11.12 -15.55 -0.55
N ARG A 9 9.93 -15.58 0.07
CA ARG A 9 8.67 -15.08 -0.51
C ARG A 9 8.74 -13.60 -0.89
N VAL A 10 9.29 -12.76 0.00
CA VAL A 10 9.49 -11.33 -0.28
C VAL A 10 10.45 -11.11 -1.44
N ALA A 11 11.50 -11.94 -1.56
CA ALA A 11 12.44 -11.86 -2.68
C ALA A 11 11.78 -12.26 -4.01
N GLU A 12 11.05 -13.36 -4.05
CA GLU A 12 10.31 -13.85 -5.23
C GLU A 12 9.25 -12.83 -5.69
N HIS A 13 8.49 -12.26 -4.75
CA HIS A 13 7.53 -11.21 -5.05
C HIS A 13 8.19 -9.97 -5.67
N ARG A 14 9.33 -9.52 -5.12
CA ARG A 14 10.08 -8.40 -5.69
C ARG A 14 10.65 -8.69 -7.08
N VAL A 15 10.96 -9.95 -7.40
CA VAL A 15 11.37 -10.34 -8.77
C VAL A 15 10.19 -10.19 -9.72
N ARG A 16 9.02 -10.75 -9.37
CA ARG A 16 7.79 -10.63 -10.18
C ARG A 16 7.40 -9.17 -10.44
N LEU A 17 7.46 -8.31 -9.41
CA LEU A 17 7.18 -6.88 -9.57
C LEU A 17 8.18 -6.18 -10.50
N ARG A 18 9.46 -6.56 -10.46
CA ARG A 18 10.48 -6.01 -11.39
C ARG A 18 10.24 -6.44 -12.83
N ASP A 19 9.82 -7.68 -13.06
CA ASP A 19 9.48 -8.19 -14.39
C ASP A 19 8.24 -7.48 -14.98
N GLN A 20 7.31 -7.04 -14.11
CA GLN A 20 6.18 -6.18 -14.47
C GLN A 20 6.59 -4.71 -14.72
N GLY A 21 7.87 -4.37 -14.63
CA GLY A 21 8.40 -3.02 -14.84
C GLY A 21 8.29 -2.09 -13.62
N LEU A 22 7.93 -2.60 -12.45
CA LEU A 22 7.80 -1.82 -11.22
C LEU A 22 9.14 -1.75 -10.47
N ARG A 23 9.42 -0.58 -9.89
CA ARG A 23 10.63 -0.34 -9.08
C ARG A 23 10.25 -0.15 -7.61
N PRO A 24 10.90 -0.85 -6.66
CA PRO A 24 10.66 -0.60 -5.25
C PRO A 24 11.13 0.81 -4.88
N LEU A 25 10.25 1.58 -4.23
CA LEU A 25 10.56 2.89 -3.66
C LEU A 25 10.51 2.79 -2.13
N GLN A 26 11.60 3.18 -1.47
CA GLN A 26 11.61 3.29 -0.01
C GLN A 26 11.38 4.76 0.36
N ILE A 27 10.26 5.02 1.04
CA ILE A 27 9.91 6.33 1.57
C ILE A 27 9.87 6.26 3.10
N TRP A 28 10.17 7.38 3.74
CA TRP A 28 9.94 7.54 5.17
C TRP A 28 8.51 7.99 5.38
N VAL A 29 7.76 7.22 6.17
CA VAL A 29 6.38 7.53 6.57
C VAL A 29 6.34 7.83 8.06
N PRO A 30 5.33 8.59 8.54
CA PRO A 30 5.09 8.74 9.97
C PRO A 30 4.92 7.37 10.66
N ASP A 31 5.30 7.29 11.94
CA ASP A 31 5.14 6.05 12.70
C ASP A 31 3.65 5.74 12.90
N THR A 32 3.20 4.66 12.26
CA THR A 32 1.80 4.24 12.30
C THR A 32 1.39 3.61 13.63
N ARG A 33 2.35 3.36 14.53
CA ARG A 33 2.10 2.85 15.89
C ARG A 33 1.95 3.95 16.93
N ALA A 34 2.26 5.19 16.58
CA ALA A 34 2.04 6.31 17.48
C ALA A 34 0.52 6.48 17.71
N PRO A 35 0.06 6.69 18.96
CA PRO A 35 -1.37 6.81 19.24
C PRO A 35 -2.03 7.99 18.50
N GLU A 36 -1.28 9.07 18.24
CA GLU A 36 -1.74 10.25 17.52
C GLU A 36 -1.91 10.00 16.01
N PHE A 37 -1.26 8.95 15.47
CA PHE A 37 -1.32 8.65 14.04
C PHE A 37 -2.75 8.29 13.62
N ALA A 38 -3.47 7.51 14.43
CA ALA A 38 -4.83 7.10 14.11
C ALA A 38 -5.78 8.31 14.01
N GLU A 39 -5.63 9.27 14.93
CA GLU A 39 -6.42 10.51 14.93
C GLU A 39 -6.11 11.36 13.70
N GLU A 40 -4.83 11.55 13.38
CA GLU A 40 -4.41 12.34 12.23
C GLU A 40 -4.79 11.66 10.91
N ALA A 41 -4.61 10.35 10.80
CA ALA A 41 -5.02 9.57 9.63
C ALA A 41 -6.53 9.67 9.40
N HIS A 42 -7.34 9.62 10.46
CA HIS A 42 -8.78 9.81 10.36
C HIS A 42 -9.13 11.25 9.91
N ARG A 43 -8.49 12.27 10.51
CA ARG A 43 -8.69 13.68 10.13
C ARG A 43 -8.37 13.92 8.65
N GLN A 44 -7.23 13.42 8.18
CA GLN A 44 -6.80 13.58 6.79
C GLN A 44 -7.69 12.80 5.81
N SER A 45 -8.09 11.58 6.17
CA SER A 45 -9.03 10.79 5.37
C SER A 45 -10.36 11.53 5.17
N ALA A 46 -10.89 12.15 6.23
CA ALA A 46 -12.12 12.93 6.15
C ALA A 46 -11.97 14.16 5.23
N LEU A 47 -10.82 14.85 5.29
CA LEU A 47 -10.53 15.98 4.40
C LEU A 47 -10.40 15.56 2.94
N ALA A 48 -9.75 14.43 2.66
CA ALA A 48 -9.64 13.87 1.32
C ALA A 48 -11.02 13.51 0.75
N ALA A 49 -11.87 12.85 1.55
CA ALA A 49 -13.23 12.48 1.16
C ALA A 49 -14.15 13.70 0.94
N ALA A 50 -13.94 14.80 1.68
CA ALA A 50 -14.66 16.05 1.51
C ALA A 50 -14.10 16.94 0.40
N SER A 51 -13.00 16.56 -0.25
CA SER A 51 -12.38 17.36 -1.30
C SER A 51 -13.24 17.38 -2.57
N GLY A 52 -13.15 18.46 -3.34
CA GLY A 52 -13.84 18.55 -4.64
C GLY A 52 -13.38 17.50 -5.66
N ASN A 53 -12.24 16.85 -5.43
CA ASN A 53 -11.67 15.83 -6.29
C ASN A 53 -11.99 14.41 -5.82
N ALA A 54 -12.68 14.21 -4.70
CA ALA A 54 -12.89 12.90 -4.08
C ALA A 54 -13.40 11.83 -5.07
N SER A 55 -14.33 12.19 -5.96
CA SER A 55 -14.85 11.26 -6.97
C SER A 55 -13.82 10.91 -8.05
N ALA A 56 -12.99 11.87 -8.47
CA ALA A 56 -11.95 11.64 -9.46
C ALA A 56 -10.79 10.82 -8.87
N ASP A 57 -10.42 11.12 -7.63
CA ASP A 57 -9.40 10.39 -6.88
C ASP A 57 -9.83 8.94 -6.66
N GLN A 58 -11.08 8.71 -6.24
CA GLN A 58 -11.62 7.36 -6.08
C GLN A 58 -11.67 6.60 -7.41
N ALA A 59 -12.16 7.23 -8.49
CA ALA A 59 -12.20 6.60 -9.81
C ALA A 59 -10.81 6.25 -10.33
N PHE A 60 -9.80 7.08 -10.06
CA PHE A 60 -8.41 6.78 -10.38
C PHE A 60 -7.91 5.57 -9.60
N VAL A 61 -8.11 5.54 -8.27
CA VAL A 61 -7.72 4.42 -7.39
C VAL A 61 -8.36 3.12 -7.88
N ASP A 62 -9.67 3.12 -8.15
CA ASP A 62 -10.39 1.94 -8.64
C ASP A 62 -9.81 1.45 -9.98
N ALA A 63 -9.45 2.36 -10.89
CA ALA A 63 -8.87 2.01 -12.18
C ALA A 63 -7.44 1.41 -12.07
N ILE A 64 -6.65 1.81 -11.08
CA ILE A 64 -5.27 1.31 -10.87
C ILE A 64 -5.17 0.18 -9.85
N SER A 65 -6.27 -0.19 -9.18
CA SER A 65 -6.31 -1.27 -8.19
C SER A 65 -6.24 -2.63 -8.88
N GLN A 66 -5.06 -2.97 -9.39
CA GLN A 66 -4.75 -4.23 -10.07
C GLN A 66 -4.17 -5.29 -9.10
N PHE A 67 -3.79 -4.90 -7.89
CA PHE A 67 -3.00 -5.70 -6.93
C PHE A 67 -3.82 -6.64 -6.02
N ASN A 68 -5.10 -6.86 -6.32
CA ASN A 68 -5.94 -7.76 -5.52
C ASN A 68 -5.75 -9.26 -5.91
N ASP A 69 -4.61 -9.59 -6.50
CA ASP A 69 -4.24 -10.98 -6.78
C ASP A 69 -4.19 -11.76 -5.46
N GLU A 70 -4.84 -12.92 -5.45
CA GLU A 70 -5.06 -13.86 -4.33
C GLU A 70 -3.77 -14.37 -3.63
N ASP A 71 -2.60 -13.86 -4.00
CA ASP A 71 -1.28 -14.28 -3.53
C ASP A 71 -0.82 -13.56 -2.24
N PHE A 72 -1.57 -12.59 -1.71
CA PHE A 72 -1.17 -11.86 -0.48
C PHE A 72 -1.56 -12.56 0.83
N ASP A 73 -2.39 -13.62 0.78
CA ASP A 73 -2.96 -14.28 1.96
C ASP A 73 -2.50 -15.75 2.17
N THR A 74 -1.37 -16.17 1.58
CA THR A 74 -0.75 -17.49 1.85
C THR A 74 0.75 -17.38 1.92
#